data_AF-A0A4S3JML6-F1
#
_entry.id   AF-A0A4S3JML6-F1
#
_cell.length_a   1.000
_cell.length_b   1.000
_cell.length_c   1.000
_cell.angle_alpha   90.00
_cell.angle_beta   90.00
_cell.angle_gamma   90.00
#
_symmetry.space_group_name_H-M   'P 1'
#
loop_
_entity.id
_entity.type
_entity.pdbx_description
1 polymer ?
#
loop_
_entity_poly.entity_id
_entity_poly.type
_entity_poly.pdbx_seq_one_letter_code
_entity_poly.pdbx_strand_id
1 'polypeptide(L)'
;MFLRTETSGYVDLIIQNLREIADLGAPLGIRFTYEALSWGTHVDTWEKCCDIVTRVDRPNFGICLDAFNLAGRVSADPGAGSGMAVDALAAMKTSLERLGSTINIQKLFWVQVVDAEKMDHPLEPNSPYYVAGQPSRMSCSRNCRLFYGKED
;
A
#
# COMPACT_ATOMS: atom_id res chain seq x y z
N MET A 1 -2.96 -17.65 -6.08
CA MET A 1 -4.38 -17.30 -6.29
C MET A 1 -4.72 -16.14 -5.35
N PHE A 2 -5.31 -15.05 -5.85
CA PHE A 2 -5.72 -13.91 -5.02
C PHE A 2 -7.11 -14.22 -4.44
N LEU A 3 -7.14 -14.77 -3.22
CA LEU A 3 -8.34 -15.40 -2.62
C LEU A 3 -9.30 -14.35 -2.04
N ARG A 4 -10.07 -13.71 -2.92
CA ARG A 4 -11.04 -12.67 -2.52
C ARG A 4 -12.15 -13.17 -1.60
N THR A 5 -12.52 -14.45 -1.70
CA THR A 5 -13.63 -15.07 -0.94
C THR A 5 -13.25 -15.47 0.49
N GLU A 6 -11.96 -15.48 0.82
CA GLU A 6 -11.46 -15.87 2.15
C GLU A 6 -11.08 -14.66 3.02
N THR A 7 -11.45 -13.46 2.58
CA THR A 7 -11.13 -12.21 3.29
C THR A 7 -12.37 -11.35 3.43
N SER A 8 -12.49 -10.64 4.54
CA SER A 8 -13.60 -9.72 4.81
C SER A 8 -13.18 -8.27 4.53
N GLY A 9 -14.01 -7.55 3.76
CA GLY A 9 -13.88 -6.12 3.55
C GLY A 9 -14.69 -5.26 4.55
N TYR A 10 -15.35 -5.88 5.52
CA TYR A 10 -16.14 -5.16 6.52
C TYR A 10 -15.18 -4.39 7.45
N VAL A 11 -15.18 -3.07 7.31
CA VAL A 11 -14.23 -2.18 8.00
C VAL A 11 -14.28 -2.34 9.53
N ASP A 12 -15.48 -2.53 10.08
CA ASP A 12 -15.63 -2.71 11.53
C ASP A 12 -14.98 -4.01 12.03
N LEU A 13 -15.04 -5.09 11.23
CA LEU A 13 -14.36 -6.34 11.55
C LEU A 13 -12.84 -6.18 11.47
N ILE A 14 -12.34 -5.49 10.43
CA ILE A 14 -10.92 -5.17 10.28
C ILE A 14 -10.43 -4.42 11.53
N ILE A 15 -11.14 -3.37 11.94
CA ILE A 15 -10.78 -2.56 13.12
C ILE A 15 -10.82 -3.40 14.40
N GLN A 16 -11.84 -4.25 14.56
CA GLN A 16 -11.96 -5.13 15.72
C GLN A 16 -10.77 -6.08 15.83
N ASN A 17 -10.39 -6.74 14.75
CA ASN A 17 -9.26 -7.68 14.75
C ASN A 17 -7.92 -6.97 14.97
N LEU A 18 -7.74 -5.76 14.41
CA LEU A 18 -6.53 -4.97 14.62
C LEU A 18 -6.43 -4.40 16.06
N ARG A 19 -7.56 -4.12 16.72
CA ARG A 19 -7.57 -3.79 18.16
C ARG A 19 -7.14 -4.99 18.99
N GLU A 20 -7.66 -6.17 18.68
CA GLU A 20 -7.34 -7.40 19.40
C GLU A 20 -5.84 -7.71 19.35
N ILE A 21 -5.21 -7.66 18.16
CA ILE A 21 -3.76 -7.91 18.05
C ILE A 21 -2.93 -6.83 18.76
N ALA A 22 -3.35 -5.57 18.69
CA ALA A 22 -2.69 -4.47 19.40
C ALA A 22 -2.76 -4.67 20.93
N ASP A 23 -3.94 -5.03 21.45
CA ASP A 23 -4.17 -5.28 22.87
C ASP A 23 -3.37 -6.50 23.38
N LEU A 24 -3.26 -7.56 22.57
CA LEU A 24 -2.43 -8.73 22.89
C LEU A 24 -0.93 -8.42 22.90
N GLY A 25 -0.45 -7.56 22.00
CA GLY A 25 0.97 -7.19 21.92
C GLY A 25 1.39 -6.12 22.93
N ALA A 26 0.46 -5.34 23.48
CA ALA A 26 0.79 -4.22 24.37
C ALA A 26 1.56 -4.63 25.63
N PRO A 27 1.19 -5.69 26.38
CA PRO A 27 1.95 -6.15 27.55
C PRO A 27 3.36 -6.64 27.21
N LEU A 28 3.60 -7.01 25.95
CA LEU A 28 4.90 -7.48 25.44
C LEU A 28 5.76 -6.33 24.91
N GLY A 29 5.27 -5.08 24.95
CA GLY A 29 5.95 -3.93 24.36
C GLY A 29 6.01 -3.94 22.83
N ILE A 30 5.20 -4.77 22.17
CA ILE A 30 5.17 -4.88 20.71
C ILE A 30 4.39 -3.71 20.11
N ARG A 31 4.98 -3.09 19.09
CA ARG A 31 4.35 -2.07 18.25
C ARG A 31 4.03 -2.65 16.87
N PHE A 32 2.86 -2.34 16.37
CA PHE A 32 2.38 -2.77 15.07
C PHE A 32 2.27 -1.56 14.13
N THR A 33 2.51 -1.82 12.86
CA THR A 33 2.28 -0.85 11.78
C THR A 33 1.38 -1.46 10.73
N TYR A 34 0.45 -0.65 10.20
CA TYR A 34 -0.33 -1.03 9.04
C TYR A 34 0.23 -0.32 7.79
N GLU A 35 0.62 -1.12 6.80
CA GLU A 35 0.98 -0.69 5.45
C GLU A 35 -0.18 -0.98 4.49
N ALA A 36 -0.68 0.05 3.79
CA ALA A 36 -1.62 -0.15 2.68
C ALA A 36 -0.85 -0.44 1.39
N LEU A 37 -0.89 -1.70 0.97
CA LEU A 37 -0.26 -2.12 -0.29
C LEU A 37 -1.06 -1.57 -1.48
N SER A 38 -0.38 -1.11 -2.53
CA SER A 38 -1.02 -0.56 -3.75
C SER A 38 -1.92 -1.56 -4.49
N TRP A 39 -1.83 -2.83 -4.12
CA TRP A 39 -2.60 -3.96 -4.63
C TRP A 39 -3.44 -4.66 -3.54
N GLY A 40 -3.58 -4.06 -2.34
CA GLY A 40 -4.35 -4.62 -1.24
C GLY A 40 -5.80 -4.92 -1.62
N THR A 41 -6.36 -6.02 -1.10
CA THR A 41 -7.70 -6.48 -1.49
C THR A 41 -8.81 -5.50 -1.07
N HIS A 42 -8.73 -4.98 0.16
CA HIS A 42 -9.77 -4.12 0.77
C HIS A 42 -9.23 -2.72 1.11
N VAL A 43 -7.96 -2.64 1.50
CA VAL A 43 -7.27 -1.42 1.92
C VAL A 43 -6.04 -1.27 1.05
N ASP A 44 -6.11 -0.30 0.14
CA ASP A 44 -5.13 -0.10 -0.92
C ASP A 44 -4.67 1.36 -1.04
N THR A 45 -5.18 2.25 -0.17
CA THR A 45 -4.81 3.67 -0.14
C THR A 45 -4.32 4.07 1.25
N TRP A 46 -3.41 5.05 1.31
CA TRP A 46 -2.94 5.59 2.58
C TRP A 46 -4.08 6.26 3.37
N GLU A 47 -5.06 6.87 2.69
CA GLU A 47 -6.21 7.50 3.34
C GLU A 47 -7.04 6.49 4.14
N LYS A 48 -7.37 5.33 3.53
CA LYS A 48 -8.09 4.24 4.22
C LYS A 48 -7.27 3.67 5.36
N CYS A 49 -5.95 3.54 5.18
CA CYS A 49 -5.04 3.11 6.24
C CYS A 49 -5.08 4.08 7.44
N CYS A 50 -5.02 5.38 7.18
CA CYS A 50 -5.12 6.42 8.20
C CYS A 50 -6.45 6.37 8.95
N ASP A 51 -7.58 6.21 8.24
CA ASP A 51 -8.90 6.05 8.88
C ASP A 51 -8.92 4.82 9.79
N ILE A 52 -8.46 3.66 9.30
CA ILE A 52 -8.43 2.43 10.08
C ILE A 52 -7.53 2.58 11.31
N VAL A 53 -6.30 3.08 11.16
CA VAL A 53 -5.36 3.25 12.30
C VAL A 53 -5.93 4.23 13.33
N THR A 54 -6.59 5.30 12.88
CA THR A 54 -7.27 6.25 13.76
C THR A 54 -8.38 5.56 14.55
N ARG A 55 -9.18 4.73 13.90
CA ARG A 55 -10.30 4.00 14.54
C ARG A 55 -9.83 2.83 15.38
N VAL A 56 -8.70 2.18 15.08
CA VAL A 56 -8.09 1.16 15.95
C VAL A 56 -7.79 1.78 17.31
N ASP A 57 -7.26 3.00 17.32
CA ASP A 57 -7.05 3.81 18.53
C ASP A 57 -6.33 3.05 19.66
N ARG A 58 -5.12 2.58 19.34
CA ARG A 58 -4.19 1.98 20.31
C ARG A 58 -2.84 2.65 20.25
N PRO A 59 -2.18 2.90 21.39
CA PRO A 59 -0.90 3.62 21.43
C PRO A 59 0.24 2.82 20.77
N ASN A 60 0.13 1.50 20.71
CA ASN A 60 1.11 0.62 20.06
C ASN A 60 0.73 0.22 18.63
N PHE A 61 -0.26 0.87 18.00
CA PHE A 61 -0.66 0.60 16.62
C PHE A 61 -0.58 1.88 15.77
N GLY A 62 0.20 1.83 14.69
CA GLY A 62 0.50 2.98 13.84
C GLY A 62 0.51 2.66 12.35
N ILE A 63 1.01 3.60 11.56
CA ILE A 63 1.08 3.55 10.09
C ILE A 63 2.53 3.24 9.68
N CYS A 64 2.67 2.37 8.68
CA CYS A 64 3.85 2.31 7.83
C CYS A 64 3.52 3.03 6.52
N LEU A 65 4.20 4.15 6.25
CA LEU A 65 4.05 4.87 4.99
C LEU A 65 5.16 4.45 4.03
N ASP A 66 4.80 3.64 3.04
CA ASP A 66 5.72 3.15 2.01
C ASP A 66 5.55 3.95 0.71
N ALA A 67 6.65 4.60 0.26
CA ALA A 67 6.64 5.48 -0.90
C ALA A 67 6.28 4.75 -2.20
N PHE A 68 6.72 3.50 -2.36
CA PHE A 68 6.41 2.67 -3.52
C PHE A 68 4.91 2.34 -3.58
N ASN A 69 4.29 1.95 -2.46
CA ASN A 69 2.87 1.61 -2.44
C ASN A 69 1.99 2.85 -2.56
N LEU A 70 2.37 3.97 -1.96
CA LEU A 70 1.67 5.23 -2.14
C LEU A 70 1.70 5.67 -3.62
N ALA A 71 2.90 5.77 -4.21
CA ALA A 71 3.04 6.15 -5.61
C ALA A 71 2.40 5.12 -6.54
N GLY A 72 2.65 3.84 -6.32
CA GLY A 72 2.09 2.74 -7.09
C GLY A 72 0.56 2.76 -7.13
N ARG A 73 -0.08 3.20 -6.04
CA ARG A 73 -1.54 3.34 -6.02
C ARG A 73 -2.04 4.58 -6.75
N VAL A 74 -1.35 5.70 -6.61
CA VAL A 74 -1.81 7.01 -7.08
C VAL A 74 -1.46 7.26 -8.54
N SER A 75 -0.23 6.92 -8.95
CA SER A 75 0.35 7.31 -10.24
C SER A 75 0.62 6.14 -11.18
N ALA A 76 0.82 4.92 -10.70
CA ALA A 76 1.18 3.79 -11.56
C ALA A 76 -0.02 3.08 -12.19
N ASP A 77 0.12 2.75 -13.46
CA ASP A 77 -0.73 1.80 -14.18
C ASP A 77 0.15 0.90 -15.07
N PRO A 78 0.53 -0.29 -14.56
CA PRO A 78 1.39 -1.20 -15.31
C PRO A 78 0.78 -1.68 -16.63
N GLY A 79 -0.54 -1.59 -16.83
CA GLY A 79 -1.20 -2.00 -18.07
C GLY A 79 -1.27 -0.89 -19.12
N ALA A 80 -0.93 0.35 -18.77
CA ALA A 80 -0.96 1.48 -19.70
C ALA A 80 0.33 1.56 -20.54
N GLY A 81 0.21 2.03 -21.78
CA GLY A 81 1.36 2.32 -22.67
C GLY A 81 2.43 3.21 -22.03
N SER A 82 2.03 4.14 -21.17
CA SER A 82 2.92 5.04 -20.43
C SER A 82 3.51 4.43 -19.16
N GLY A 83 2.94 3.33 -18.65
CA GLY A 83 3.17 2.80 -17.30
C GLY A 83 2.50 3.61 -16.17
N MET A 84 1.76 4.67 -16.51
CA MET A 84 1.19 5.61 -15.55
C MET A 84 -0.31 5.79 -15.75
N ALA A 85 -1.01 6.05 -14.65
CA ALA A 85 -2.39 6.49 -14.66
C ALA A 85 -2.54 7.85 -15.39
N VAL A 86 -3.76 8.13 -15.86
CA VAL A 86 -4.11 9.44 -16.41
C VAL A 86 -3.89 10.52 -15.35
N ASP A 87 -3.29 11.65 -15.72
CA ASP A 87 -2.96 12.78 -14.84
C ASP A 87 -2.13 12.42 -13.60
N ALA A 88 -1.32 11.34 -13.68
CA ALA A 88 -0.53 10.78 -12.58
C ALA A 88 0.22 11.82 -11.74
N LEU A 89 0.88 12.80 -12.37
CA LEU A 89 1.64 13.83 -11.64
C LEU A 89 0.74 14.79 -10.86
N ALA A 90 -0.38 15.20 -11.45
CA ALA A 90 -1.36 16.07 -10.78
C ALA A 90 -2.02 15.32 -9.61
N ALA A 91 -2.42 14.06 -9.84
CA ALA A 91 -2.98 13.20 -8.80
C ALA A 91 -1.99 12.98 -7.64
N MET A 92 -0.71 12.74 -7.94
CA MET A 92 0.34 12.59 -6.95
C MET A 92 0.54 13.86 -6.13
N LYS A 93 0.61 15.03 -6.78
CA LYS A 93 0.71 16.32 -6.10
C LYS A 93 -0.44 16.53 -5.13
N THR A 94 -1.69 16.37 -5.59
CA THR A 94 -2.87 16.53 -4.71
C THR A 94 -2.87 15.50 -3.58
N SER A 95 -2.45 14.25 -3.83
CA SER A 95 -2.34 13.23 -2.79
C SER A 95 -1.31 13.60 -1.72
N LEU A 96 -0.15 14.15 -2.10
CA LEU A 96 0.88 14.58 -1.16
C LEU A 96 0.44 15.80 -0.34
N GLU A 97 -0.26 16.75 -0.94
CA GLU A 97 -0.86 17.89 -0.24
C GLU A 97 -1.88 17.45 0.82
N ARG A 98 -2.75 16.47 0.47
CA ARG A 98 -3.67 15.86 1.44
C ARG A 98 -2.93 15.10 2.53
N LEU A 99 -1.91 14.31 2.18
CA LEU A 99 -1.12 13.55 3.14
C LEU A 99 -0.50 14.49 4.19
N GLY A 100 0.17 15.55 3.74
CA GLY A 100 0.83 16.51 4.63
C GLY A 100 -0.13 17.29 5.54
N SER A 101 -1.40 17.42 5.17
CA SER A 101 -2.42 18.13 5.95
C SER A 101 -3.28 17.25 6.84
N THR A 102 -3.31 15.93 6.62
CA THR A 102 -4.27 15.02 7.28
C THR A 102 -3.62 13.94 8.13
N ILE A 103 -2.37 13.55 7.85
CA ILE A 103 -1.74 12.47 8.59
C ILE A 103 -1.48 12.87 10.04
N ASN A 104 -1.89 12.01 10.98
CA ASN A 104 -1.50 12.16 12.38
C ASN A 104 -0.05 11.67 12.55
N ILE A 105 0.89 12.60 12.70
CA ILE A 105 2.32 12.30 12.88
C ILE A 105 2.58 11.42 14.10
N GLN A 106 1.77 11.50 15.16
CA GLN A 106 1.90 10.62 16.33
C GLN A 106 1.57 9.16 16.02
N LYS A 107 0.89 8.89 14.90
CA LYS A 107 0.59 7.54 14.41
C LYS A 107 1.52 7.09 13.29
N LEU A 108 2.38 7.96 12.75
CA LEU A 108 3.36 7.57 11.74
C LEU A 108 4.58 6.94 12.41
N PHE A 109 4.62 5.61 12.44
CA PHE A 109 5.68 4.87 13.15
C PHE A 109 6.85 4.54 12.24
N TRP A 110 6.62 4.38 10.94
CA TRP A 110 7.64 4.04 9.97
C TRP A 110 7.40 4.72 8.64
N VAL A 111 8.49 5.15 8.00
CA VAL A 111 8.52 5.59 6.60
C VAL A 111 9.47 4.68 5.85
N GLN A 112 8.98 4.01 4.81
CA GLN A 112 9.80 3.19 3.92
C GLN A 112 10.00 3.95 2.62
N VAL A 113 11.25 4.30 2.35
CA VAL A 113 11.66 4.94 1.10
C VAL A 113 12.10 3.84 0.15
N VAL A 114 11.28 3.58 -0.87
CA VAL A 114 11.45 2.48 -1.81
C VAL A 114 11.09 2.98 -3.20
N ASP A 115 11.82 2.50 -4.20
CA ASP A 115 11.62 2.86 -5.61
C ASP A 115 11.27 1.62 -6.44
N ALA A 116 10.90 1.84 -7.70
CA ALA A 116 10.66 0.80 -8.67
C ALA A 116 11.15 1.17 -10.06
N GLU A 117 11.55 0.13 -10.76
CA GLU A 117 11.86 0.19 -12.18
C GLU A 117 10.57 0.33 -12.98
N LYS A 118 10.62 1.19 -14.00
CA LYS A 118 9.52 1.31 -14.95
C LYS A 118 9.52 0.07 -15.86
N MET A 119 8.35 -0.53 -16.08
CA MET A 119 8.22 -1.61 -17.05
C MET A 119 8.48 -1.11 -18.48
N ASP A 120 9.32 -1.83 -19.24
CA ASP A 120 9.63 -1.53 -20.64
C ASP A 120 8.40 -1.60 -21.55
N HIS A 121 7.50 -2.52 -21.24
CA HIS A 121 6.27 -2.78 -21.97
C HIS A 121 5.08 -2.87 -21.01
N PRO A 122 3.88 -2.47 -21.46
CA PRO A 122 2.66 -2.68 -20.70
C PRO A 122 2.49 -4.14 -20.30
N LEU A 123 1.93 -4.36 -19.11
CA LEU A 123 1.61 -5.68 -18.61
C LEU A 123 0.38 -6.24 -19.33
N GLU A 124 0.62 -7.06 -20.33
CA GLU A 124 -0.36 -7.72 -21.19
C GLU A 124 -0.42 -9.23 -20.91
N PRO A 125 -1.49 -9.95 -21.34
CA PRO A 125 -1.63 -11.39 -21.08
C PRO A 125 -0.47 -12.29 -21.51
N ASN A 126 0.32 -11.86 -22.50
CA ASN A 126 1.51 -12.55 -23.00
C ASN A 126 2.82 -12.09 -22.34
N SER A 127 2.79 -11.07 -21.47
CA SER A 127 3.98 -10.59 -20.77
C SER A 127 4.49 -11.62 -19.75
N PRO A 128 5.81 -11.71 -19.54
CA PRO A 128 6.41 -12.70 -18.63
C PRO A 128 5.94 -12.57 -17.16
N TYR A 129 5.53 -11.39 -16.74
CA TYR A 129 5.07 -11.10 -15.37
C TYR A 129 3.54 -11.12 -15.22
N TYR A 130 2.80 -11.40 -16.28
CA TYR A 130 1.35 -11.42 -16.23
C TYR A 130 0.83 -12.66 -15.51
N VAL A 131 -0.14 -12.45 -14.62
CA VAL A 131 -0.82 -13.53 -13.92
C VAL A 131 -2.32 -13.26 -13.99
N ALA A 132 -3.06 -14.17 -14.63
CA ALA A 132 -4.50 -14.03 -14.78
C ALA A 132 -5.20 -13.92 -13.41
N GLY A 133 -6.08 -12.92 -13.27
CA GLY A 133 -6.80 -12.64 -12.02
C GLY A 133 -5.98 -11.95 -10.91
N GLN A 134 -4.70 -11.64 -11.16
CA GLN A 134 -3.86 -10.87 -10.25
C GLN A 134 -3.93 -9.37 -10.56
N PRO A 135 -3.94 -8.47 -9.55
CA PRO A 135 -3.78 -7.05 -9.80
C PRO A 135 -2.46 -6.75 -10.53
N SER A 136 -2.49 -5.93 -11.59
CA SER A 136 -1.29 -5.56 -12.36
C SER A 136 -0.19 -4.94 -11.49
N ARG A 137 -0.59 -4.12 -10.51
CA ARG A 137 0.31 -3.53 -9.49
C ARG A 137 1.01 -4.58 -8.63
N MET A 138 0.38 -5.73 -8.36
CA MET A 138 1.05 -6.84 -7.66
C MET A 138 2.13 -7.46 -8.55
N SER A 139 1.84 -7.68 -9.84
CA SER A 139 2.84 -8.18 -10.79
C SER A 139 4.04 -7.22 -10.88
N CYS A 140 3.80 -5.91 -10.99
CA CYS A 140 4.87 -4.90 -10.97
C CYS A 140 5.62 -4.91 -9.61
N SER A 141 4.90 -4.89 -8.49
CA SER A 141 5.49 -4.91 -7.15
C SER A 141 6.42 -6.09 -6.87
N ARG A 142 6.17 -7.25 -7.49
CA ARG A 142 7.01 -8.45 -7.29
C ARG A 142 8.23 -8.52 -8.20
N ASN A 143 8.18 -7.86 -9.35
CA ASN A 143 9.21 -8.03 -10.39
C ASN A 143 10.03 -6.76 -10.66
N CYS A 144 9.52 -5.59 -10.29
CA CYS A 144 10.11 -4.29 -10.63
C CYS A 144 10.53 -3.48 -9.40
N ARG A 145 10.53 -4.08 -8.19
CA ARG A 145 10.95 -3.36 -6.97
C ARG A 145 12.47 -3.23 -6.95
N LEU A 146 12.95 -2.01 -6.74
CA LEU A 146 14.38 -1.74 -6.57
C LEU A 146 14.75 -1.80 -5.09
N PHE A 147 15.90 -2.40 -4.82
CA PHE A 147 16.49 -2.45 -3.50
C PHE A 147 17.79 -1.64 -3.53
N TYR A 148 18.06 -0.94 -2.43
CA TYR A 148 19.31 -0.19 -2.29
C TYR A 148 20.51 -1.13 -2.50
N GLY A 149 21.42 -0.75 -3.40
CA GLY A 149 22.63 -1.54 -3.73
C GLY A 149 22.41 -2.69 -4.71
N LYS A 150 21.24 -2.79 -5.35
CA LYS A 150 21.03 -3.71 -6.47
C LYS A 150 21.74 -3.15 -7.71
N GLU A 151 22.73 -3.88 -8.21
CA GLU A 151 23.34 -3.63 -9.53
C GLU A 151 22.51 -4.37 -10.60
N ASP A 152 22.45 -3.80 -11.81
CA ASP A 152 21.73 -4.34 -12.97
C ASP A 152 22.40 -5.60 -13.56
#